data_AF-W4RPE1-F1
#
_entry.id   AF-W4RPE1-F1
#
_cell.length_a   1.000
_cell.length_b   1.000
_cell.length_c   1.000
_cell.angle_alpha   90.00
_cell.angle_beta   90.00
_cell.angle_gamma   90.00
#
_symmetry.space_group_name_H-M   'P 1'
#
loop_
_entity.id
_entity.type
_entity.pdbx_description
1 polymer ?
#
loop_
_entity_poly.entity_id
_entity_poly.type
_entity_poly.pdbx_seq_one_letter_code
_entity_poly.pdbx_strand_id
1 'polypeptide(L)'
;MTNMEATKTKEEVIEHLLDYVAYTLTSAKGLYREPQSYGAMRMVDAMERALRLLKEVGIEDEVLEDALSAVRKDRWRAMTDKEGFGKAIDDSILNLVNIK
;
A
#
# COMPACT_ATOMS: atom_id res chain seq x y z
N MET A 1 -5.16 28.60 -9.20
CA MET A 1 -6.14 27.67 -9.81
C MET A 1 -5.59 26.28 -9.60
N THR A 2 -6.03 25.60 -8.54
CA THR A 2 -5.66 24.21 -8.29
C THR A 2 -6.44 23.36 -9.28
N ASN A 3 -5.73 22.60 -10.13
CA ASN A 3 -6.35 21.60 -10.99
C ASN A 3 -7.08 20.62 -10.08
N MET A 4 -8.41 20.61 -10.12
CA MET A 4 -9.15 19.42 -9.71
C MET A 4 -8.81 18.35 -10.74
N GLU A 5 -8.02 17.34 -10.36
CA GLU A 5 -7.90 16.12 -11.16
C GLU A 5 -9.32 15.57 -11.36
N ALA A 6 -9.70 15.37 -12.63
CA ALA A 6 -11.01 14.80 -12.93
C ALA A 6 -11.06 13.38 -12.35
N THR A 7 -12.04 13.13 -11.48
CA THR A 7 -12.31 11.80 -10.93
C THR A 7 -12.50 10.79 -12.06
N LYS A 8 -11.91 9.59 -11.93
CA LYS A 8 -11.99 8.55 -12.95
C LYS A 8 -13.42 8.06 -13.17
N THR A 9 -13.69 7.60 -14.39
CA THR A 9 -14.95 6.92 -14.73
C THR A 9 -15.06 5.58 -13.99
N LYS A 10 -16.28 5.07 -13.88
CA LYS A 10 -16.54 3.77 -13.25
C LYS A 10 -15.78 2.64 -13.94
N GLU A 11 -15.72 2.67 -15.27
CA GLU A 11 -15.05 1.67 -16.09
C GLU A 11 -13.54 1.64 -15.81
N GLU A 12 -12.90 2.81 -15.72
CA GLU A 12 -11.47 2.93 -15.38
C GLU A 12 -11.17 2.44 -13.96
N VAL A 13 -12.05 2.75 -13.00
CA VAL A 13 -11.91 2.28 -11.61
C VAL A 13 -12.02 0.75 -11.55
N ILE A 14 -12.93 0.15 -12.32
CA ILE A 14 -13.05 -1.31 -12.42
C ILE A 14 -11.77 -1.92 -13.01
N GLU A 15 -11.22 -1.34 -14.07
CA GLU A 15 -9.95 -1.81 -14.67
C GLU A 15 -8.80 -1.79 -13.66
N HIS A 16 -8.63 -0.68 -12.94
CA HIS A 16 -7.58 -0.58 -11.92
C HIS A 16 -7.83 -1.50 -10.72
N LEU A 17 -9.09 -1.76 -10.36
CA LEU A 17 -9.42 -2.75 -9.33
C LEU A 17 -9.06 -4.17 -9.80
N LEU A 18 -9.28 -4.50 -11.07
CA LEU A 18 -8.85 -5.78 -11.64
C LEU A 18 -7.33 -5.92 -11.59
N ASP A 19 -6.57 -4.86 -11.88
CA ASP A 19 -5.11 -4.84 -11.75
C ASP A 19 -4.64 -5.06 -10.30
N TYR A 20 -5.33 -4.44 -9.33
CA TYR A 20 -5.07 -4.66 -7.91
C TYR A 20 -5.32 -6.12 -7.50
N VAL A 21 -6.43 -6.71 -7.93
CA VAL A 21 -6.76 -8.12 -7.66
C VAL A 21 -5.75 -9.04 -8.33
N ALA A 22 -5.39 -8.78 -9.58
CA ALA A 22 -4.38 -9.55 -10.31
C ALA A 22 -3.01 -9.48 -9.61
N TYR A 23 -2.59 -8.29 -9.17
CA TYR A 23 -1.37 -8.13 -8.37
C TYR A 23 -1.42 -8.95 -7.09
N THR A 24 -2.53 -8.92 -6.35
CA THR A 24 -2.67 -9.63 -5.07
C THR A 24 -2.64 -11.15 -5.26
N LEU A 25 -3.32 -11.68 -6.28
CA LEU A 25 -3.35 -13.11 -6.58
C LEU A 25 -1.99 -13.63 -7.07
N THR A 26 -1.33 -12.90 -7.97
CA THR A 26 0.01 -13.25 -8.46
C THR A 26 1.04 -13.18 -7.33
N SER A 27 0.93 -12.15 -6.48
CA SER A 27 1.72 -12.00 -5.25
C SER A 27 1.53 -13.18 -4.31
N ALA A 28 0.30 -13.58 -4.01
CA ALA A 28 0.03 -14.75 -3.17
C ALA A 28 0.61 -16.03 -3.77
N LYS A 29 0.50 -16.22 -5.09
CA LYS A 29 1.07 -17.39 -5.78
C LYS A 29 2.60 -17.40 -5.72
N GLY A 30 3.24 -16.25 -5.86
CA GLY A 30 4.71 -16.13 -5.81
C GLY A 30 5.30 -16.52 -4.45
N LEU A 31 4.58 -16.28 -3.35
CA LEU A 31 5.07 -16.57 -1.98
C LEU A 31 5.37 -18.05 -1.73
N TYR A 32 4.80 -18.97 -2.52
CA TYR A 32 5.16 -20.40 -2.44
C TYR A 32 6.58 -20.72 -2.93
N ARG A 33 7.23 -19.81 -3.67
CA ARG A 33 8.50 -20.07 -4.37
C ARG A 33 9.58 -19.03 -4.06
N GLU A 34 9.26 -18.01 -3.27
CA GLU A 34 10.11 -16.84 -3.02
C GLU A 34 10.49 -16.72 -1.54
N PRO A 35 11.47 -15.87 -1.20
CA PRO A 35 11.83 -15.63 0.19
C PRO A 35 10.64 -15.13 1.01
N GLN A 36 10.49 -15.64 2.24
CA GLN A 36 9.38 -15.29 3.13
C GLN A 36 9.23 -13.78 3.36
N SER A 37 10.34 -13.02 3.37
CA SER A 37 10.32 -11.56 3.55
C SER A 37 9.56 -10.82 2.45
N TYR A 38 9.35 -11.43 1.28
CA TYR A 38 8.60 -10.84 0.18
C TYR A 38 7.10 -10.73 0.51
N GLY A 39 6.60 -11.54 1.45
CA GLY A 39 5.21 -11.47 1.90
C GLY A 39 4.87 -10.09 2.45
N ALA A 40 5.64 -9.63 3.44
CA ALA A 40 5.39 -8.34 4.07
C ALA A 40 5.57 -7.16 3.07
N MET A 41 6.53 -7.23 2.14
CA MET A 41 6.66 -6.22 1.08
C MET A 41 5.43 -6.16 0.17
N ARG A 42 4.92 -7.32 -0.26
CA ARG A 42 3.74 -7.41 -1.13
C ARG A 42 2.47 -6.92 -0.45
N MET A 43 2.35 -7.13 0.86
CA MET A 43 1.24 -6.57 1.65
C MET A 43 1.30 -5.05 1.65
N VAL A 44 2.49 -4.46 1.81
CA VAL A 44 2.67 -3.00 1.74
C VAL A 44 2.32 -2.47 0.35
N ASP A 45 2.85 -3.08 -0.72
CA ASP A 45 2.51 -2.72 -2.09
C ASP A 45 1.00 -2.83 -2.39
N ALA A 46 0.33 -3.85 -1.85
CA ALA A 46 -1.11 -3.99 -1.97
C ALA A 46 -1.85 -2.83 -1.27
N MET A 47 -1.42 -2.43 -0.07
CA MET A 47 -2.00 -1.28 0.63
C MET A 47 -1.78 0.03 -0.16
N GLU A 48 -0.61 0.24 -0.77
CA GLU A 48 -0.37 1.40 -1.64
C GLU A 48 -1.32 1.47 -2.83
N ARG A 49 -1.54 0.32 -3.48
CA ARG A 49 -2.46 0.22 -4.61
C ARG A 49 -3.90 0.52 -4.17
N ALA A 50 -4.29 0.08 -2.97
CA ALA A 50 -5.60 0.41 -2.42
C ALA A 50 -5.75 1.93 -2.14
N LEU A 51 -4.74 2.60 -1.58
CA LEU A 51 -4.80 4.06 -1.41
C LEU A 51 -4.88 4.80 -2.75
N ARG A 52 -4.17 4.32 -3.78
CA ARG A 52 -4.27 4.89 -5.12
C ARG A 52 -5.68 4.75 -5.71
N LEU A 53 -6.35 3.61 -5.51
CA LEU A 53 -7.74 3.41 -5.93
C LEU A 53 -8.69 4.40 -5.24
N LEU A 54 -8.47 4.73 -3.97
CA LEU A 54 -9.25 5.76 -3.26
C LEU A 54 -9.04 7.14 -3.90
N LYS A 55 -7.79 7.52 -4.20
CA LYS A 55 -7.48 8.82 -4.84
C LYS A 55 -8.14 8.97 -6.20
N GLU A 56 -8.18 7.90 -6.97
CA GLU A 56 -8.79 7.86 -8.30
C GLU A 56 -10.30 8.15 -8.30
N VAL A 57 -10.96 7.88 -7.18
CA VAL A 57 -12.38 8.23 -6.95
C VAL A 57 -12.55 9.52 -6.14
N GLY A 58 -11.49 10.30 -5.97
CA GLY A 58 -11.50 11.57 -5.25
C GLY A 58 -11.56 11.44 -3.73
N ILE A 59 -11.19 10.27 -3.18
CA ILE A 59 -11.10 10.04 -1.74
C ILE A 59 -9.63 10.15 -1.34
N GLU A 60 -9.32 11.20 -0.60
CA GLU A 60 -8.02 11.42 0.03
C GLU A 60 -8.20 11.44 1.54
N ASP A 61 -7.30 10.74 2.25
CA ASP A 61 -7.31 10.66 3.70
C ASP A 61 -5.86 10.76 4.19
N GLU A 62 -5.53 11.89 4.83
CA GLU A 62 -4.19 12.18 5.34
C GLU A 62 -3.75 11.17 6.41
N VAL A 63 -4.70 10.63 7.19
CA VAL A 63 -4.45 9.60 8.22
C VAL A 63 -3.92 8.33 7.56
N LEU A 64 -4.60 7.89 6.49
CA LEU A 64 -4.18 6.71 5.74
C LEU A 64 -2.85 6.90 5.03
N GLU A 65 -2.57 8.10 4.51
CA GLU A 65 -1.30 8.43 3.89
C GLU A 65 -0.13 8.44 4.89
N ASP A 66 -0.33 9.08 6.04
CA ASP A 66 0.67 9.16 7.10
C ASP A 66 0.95 7.79 7.72
N ALA A 67 -0.10 6.97 7.86
CA ALA A 67 0.02 5.59 8.31
C ALA A 67 0.97 4.77 7.44
N LEU A 68 0.91 4.88 6.11
CA LEU A 68 1.81 4.14 5.22
C LEU A 68 3.18 4.82 5.03
N SER A 69 3.34 6.08 5.44
CA SER A 69 4.57 6.84 5.23
C SER A 69 5.83 6.21 5.86
N ALA A 70 5.70 5.60 7.05
CA ALA A 70 6.81 4.96 7.76
C ALA A 70 7.30 3.71 7.03
N VAL A 71 6.39 2.80 6.70
CA VAL A 71 6.73 1.56 5.98
C VAL A 71 7.21 1.82 4.54
N ARG A 72 6.79 2.91 3.89
CA ARG A 72 7.34 3.34 2.58
C ARG A 72 8.83 3.69 2.67
N LYS A 73 9.20 4.52 3.65
CA LYS A 73 10.57 5.02 3.82
C LYS A 73 11.55 3.89 4.08
N ASP A 74 11.11 2.87 4.81
CA ASP A 74 11.93 1.74 5.24
C ASP A 74 11.69 0.44 4.45
N ARG A 75 10.95 0.49 3.32
CA ARG A 75 10.64 -0.71 2.50
C ARG A 75 11.89 -1.49 2.08
N TRP A 76 12.98 -0.80 1.80
CA TRP A 76 14.26 -1.39 1.42
C TRP A 76 14.84 -2.32 2.50
N ARG A 77 14.48 -2.11 3.77
CA ARG A 77 14.93 -2.93 4.91
C ARG A 77 14.37 -4.34 4.89
N ALA A 78 13.25 -4.59 4.24
CA ALA A 78 12.63 -5.91 4.22
C ALA A 78 13.55 -7.05 3.75
N MET A 79 14.57 -6.71 2.95
CA MET A 79 15.58 -7.66 2.45
C MET A 79 16.91 -7.65 3.24
N THR A 80 17.22 -6.57 3.95
CA THR A 80 18.55 -6.34 4.57
C THR A 80 18.52 -6.28 6.10
N ASP A 81 17.38 -5.90 6.69
CA ASP A 81 17.17 -5.64 8.11
C ASP A 81 15.70 -5.92 8.47
N LYS A 82 15.40 -7.21 8.74
CA LYS A 82 14.02 -7.66 9.02
C LYS A 82 13.45 -7.03 10.29
N GLU A 83 14.28 -6.82 11.32
CA GLU A 83 13.85 -6.20 12.57
C GLU A 83 13.50 -4.73 12.37
N GLY A 84 14.36 -3.99 11.65
CA GLY A 84 14.07 -2.60 11.30
C GLY A 84 12.83 -2.46 10.42
N PHE A 85 12.59 -3.39 9.50
CA PHE A 85 11.35 -3.40 8.72
C PHE A 85 10.12 -3.72 9.58
N GLY A 86 10.23 -4.65 10.52
CA GLY A 86 9.19 -4.93 11.51
C GLY A 86 8.83 -3.69 12.33
N LYS A 87 9.85 -2.96 12.81
CA LYS A 87 9.65 -1.70 13.54
C LYS A 87 8.94 -0.65 12.68
N ALA A 88 9.28 -0.53 11.39
CA ALA A 88 8.60 0.41 10.51
C ALA A 88 7.11 0.06 10.32
N ILE A 89 6.76 -1.24 10.32
CA ILE A 89 5.37 -1.69 10.33
C ILE A 89 4.69 -1.33 11.65
N ASP A 90 5.35 -1.55 12.79
CA ASP A 90 4.82 -1.17 14.11
C ASP A 90 4.57 0.34 14.20
N ASP A 91 5.50 1.17 13.73
CA ASP A 91 5.35 2.62 13.67
C ASP A 91 4.16 3.03 12.77
N SER A 92 3.99 2.37 11.62
CA SER A 92 2.82 2.53 10.76
C SER A 92 1.50 2.17 11.46
N ILE A 93 1.47 1.09 12.25
CA ILE A 93 0.30 0.69 13.04
C ILE A 93 0.02 1.72 14.14
N LEU A 94 1.05 2.19 14.83
CA LEU A 94 0.92 3.21 15.88
C LEU A 94 0.38 4.52 15.33
N ASN A 95 0.80 4.93 14.13
CA ASN A 95 0.26 6.10 13.46
C ASN A 95 -1.26 5.96 13.22
N LEU A 96 -1.75 4.79 12.81
CA LEU A 96 -3.20 4.55 12.65
C LEU A 96 -4.00 4.69 13.95
N VAL A 97 -3.40 4.34 15.10
CA VAL A 97 -4.10 4.30 16.39
C VAL A 97 -4.00 5.63 17.16
N ASN A 98 -2.92 6.37 16.96
CA ASN A 98 -2.66 7.64 17.64
C ASN A 98 -3.37 8.84 16.99
N ILE A 99 -4.01 8.63 15.83
CA ILE A 99 -4.83 9.64 15.19
C ILE A 99 -6.24 9.55 15.81
N LYS A 100 -6.38 10.17 16.98
CA LYS A 100 -7.66 10.44 17.67
C LYS A 100 -7.77 11.93 17.97
#